data_AF-A0A1G8H822-F1
#
_entry.id   AF-A0A1G8H822-F1
#
_cell.length_a   1.000
_cell.length_b   1.000
_cell.length_c   1.000
_cell.angle_alpha   90.00
_cell.angle_beta   90.00
_cell.angle_gamma   90.00
#
_symmetry.space_group_name_H-M   'P 1'
#
loop_
_entity.id
_entity.type
_entity.pdbx_description
1 polymer ?
#
loop_
_entity_poly.entity_id
_entity_poly.type
_entity_poly.pdbx_seq_one_letter_code
_entity_poly.pdbx_strand_id
1 'polypeptide(L)'
;MGNEKFYEKDALLKVLFMPIRDKLSIYIGASMVEVKEKEGFLFVIFLTPGGKIELKCAAKRMAVTLWEVELQDQEIQEILLRIAFFLRRNEIQVLTIRKSAETKKLSEYLEKNCKTLLLASYGKEIWYELRVMEYICKAQHQNI
;
A
#
# COMPACT_ATOMS: atom_id res chain seq x y z
N MET A 1 10.91 24.59 -15.20
CA MET A 1 10.89 23.64 -14.05
C MET A 1 9.45 23.55 -13.58
N GLY A 2 8.70 22.59 -14.14
CA GLY A 2 7.29 22.40 -13.80
C GLY A 2 7.16 21.64 -12.49
N ASN A 3 6.38 22.17 -11.55
CA ASN A 3 6.01 21.47 -10.33
C ASN A 3 5.28 20.17 -10.71
N GLU A 4 5.95 19.03 -10.54
CA GLU A 4 5.39 17.68 -10.66
C GLU A 4 4.34 17.48 -9.56
N LYS A 5 3.12 17.97 -9.80
CA LYS A 5 1.98 17.71 -8.93
C LYS A 5 1.57 16.26 -9.10
N PHE A 6 2.07 15.43 -8.19
CA PHE A 6 1.29 14.28 -7.75
C PHE A 6 -0.02 14.86 -7.19
N TYR A 7 -1.10 14.72 -7.98
CA TYR A 7 -2.53 14.68 -7.60
C TYR A 7 -3.44 15.83 -8.04
N GLU A 8 -4.45 15.44 -8.82
CA GLU A 8 -5.84 15.72 -8.45
C GLU A 8 -6.31 14.53 -7.60
N LYS A 9 -6.70 14.78 -6.34
CA LYS A 9 -7.24 13.79 -5.39
C LYS A 9 -8.25 12.83 -6.02
N ASP A 10 -9.09 13.35 -6.91
CA ASP A 10 -10.13 12.60 -7.62
C ASP A 10 -9.57 11.58 -8.61
N ALA A 11 -8.45 11.90 -9.26
CA ALA A 11 -7.80 10.98 -10.19
C ALA A 11 -7.29 9.75 -9.44
N LEU A 12 -6.62 9.93 -8.30
CA LEU A 12 -6.17 8.80 -7.47
C LEU A 12 -7.31 7.97 -6.92
N LEU A 13 -8.35 8.66 -6.45
CA LEU A 13 -9.54 8.00 -5.94
C LEU A 13 -10.03 7.02 -7.02
N LYS A 14 -10.22 7.49 -8.25
CA LYS A 14 -10.69 6.67 -9.37
C LYS A 14 -9.72 5.57 -9.78
N VAL A 15 -8.43 5.87 -9.97
CA VAL A 15 -7.49 4.91 -10.60
C VAL A 15 -6.90 3.92 -9.62
N LEU A 16 -6.70 4.31 -8.35
CA LEU A 16 -6.01 3.50 -7.34
C LEU A 16 -6.95 3.07 -6.21
N PHE A 17 -7.60 4.01 -5.53
CA PHE A 17 -8.25 3.70 -4.26
C PHE A 17 -9.61 3.02 -4.42
N MET A 18 -10.46 3.49 -5.33
CA MET A 18 -11.78 2.88 -5.58
C MET A 18 -11.66 1.40 -5.95
N PRO A 19 -10.75 0.97 -6.85
CA PRO A 19 -10.70 -0.45 -7.16
C PRO A 19 -10.00 -1.30 -6.09
N ILE A 20 -9.15 -0.71 -5.22
CA ILE A 20 -8.70 -1.41 -4.00
C ILE A 20 -9.89 -1.61 -3.05
N ARG A 21 -10.72 -0.58 -2.84
CA ARG A 21 -11.96 -0.68 -2.06
C ARG A 21 -12.91 -1.72 -2.63
N ASP A 22 -13.06 -1.79 -3.95
CA ASP A 22 -13.94 -2.78 -4.58
C ASP A 22 -13.45 -4.21 -4.31
N LYS A 23 -12.14 -4.43 -4.36
CA LYS A 23 -11.54 -5.72 -3.99
C LYS A 23 -11.72 -6.04 -2.52
N LEU A 24 -11.43 -5.08 -1.63
CA LEU A 24 -11.74 -5.23 -0.20
C LEU A 24 -13.23 -5.55 0.03
N SER A 25 -14.13 -4.91 -0.72
CA SER A 25 -15.57 -5.17 -0.59
C SER A 25 -15.95 -6.60 -0.92
N ILE A 26 -15.22 -7.24 -1.85
CA ILE A 26 -15.41 -8.65 -2.22
C ILE A 26 -14.89 -9.57 -1.12
N TYR A 27 -13.71 -9.29 -0.55
CA TYR A 27 -13.06 -10.20 0.40
C TYR A 27 -13.70 -10.18 1.79
N ILE A 28 -14.09 -9.00 2.27
CA ILE A 28 -14.42 -8.78 3.70
C ILE A 28 -15.69 -7.94 3.90
N GLY A 29 -16.47 -7.73 2.83
CA GLY A 29 -17.73 -6.99 2.87
C GLY A 29 -17.55 -5.48 2.85
N ALA A 30 -18.65 -4.75 3.12
CA ALA A 30 -18.78 -3.31 2.85
C ALA A 30 -17.55 -2.48 3.23
N SER A 31 -16.88 -1.88 2.24
CA SER A 31 -15.71 -1.03 2.45
C SER A 31 -15.97 0.41 2.00
N MET A 32 -15.47 1.37 2.80
CA MET A 32 -15.50 2.80 2.49
C MET A 32 -14.07 3.34 2.35
N VAL A 33 -13.89 4.37 1.51
CA VAL A 33 -12.61 5.09 1.42
C VAL A 33 -12.81 6.50 1.97
N GLU A 34 -12.00 6.87 2.96
CA GLU A 34 -11.88 8.23 3.47
C GLU A 34 -10.53 8.81 3.03
N VAL A 35 -10.51 10.08 2.64
CA VAL A 35 -9.29 10.76 2.20
C VAL A 35 -9.11 12.07 2.96
N LYS A 36 -8.03 12.16 3.74
CA LYS A 36 -7.66 13.30 4.59
C LYS A 36 -6.38 13.94 4.10
N GLU A 37 -6.31 15.27 4.12
CA GLU A 37 -5.08 16.01 3.89
C GLU A 37 -4.58 16.55 5.23
N LYS A 38 -3.33 16.26 5.57
CA LYS A 38 -2.70 16.74 6.82
C LYS A 38 -1.21 16.96 6.59
N GLU A 39 -0.72 18.15 6.96
CA GLU A 39 0.72 18.49 6.93
C GLU A 39 1.39 18.25 5.57
N GLY A 40 0.67 18.50 4.46
CA GLY A 40 1.17 18.28 3.10
C GLY A 40 1.18 16.81 2.63
N PHE A 41 0.60 15.91 3.41
CA PHE A 41 0.41 14.50 3.05
C PHE A 41 -1.05 14.18 2.79
N LEU A 42 -1.29 13.25 1.86
CA LEU A 42 -2.59 12.65 1.61
C LEU A 42 -2.67 11.32 2.37
N PHE A 43 -3.58 11.23 3.32
CA PHE A 43 -3.90 10.01 4.05
C PHE A 43 -5.15 9.38 3.48
N VAL A 44 -5.05 8.12 3.10
CA VAL A 44 -6.13 7.35 2.48
C VAL A 44 -6.43 6.18 3.38
N ILE A 45 -7.67 6.14 3.88
CA ILE A 45 -8.10 5.17 4.88
C ILE A 45 -9.19 4.32 4.26
N PHE A 46 -8.92 3.02 4.13
CA PHE A 46 -9.93 2.03 3.81
C PHE A 46 -10.55 1.55 5.11
N LEU A 47 -11.82 1.87 5.32
CA LEU A 47 -12.60 1.42 6.46
C LEU A 47 -13.38 0.16 6.06
N THR A 48 -13.33 -0.86 6.91
CA THR A 48 -13.98 -2.16 6.71
C THR A 48 -14.63 -2.59 8.03
N PRO A 49 -15.54 -3.57 8.05
CA PRO A 49 -16.16 -4.02 9.29
C PRO A 49 -15.15 -4.68 10.26
N GLY A 50 -14.05 -5.21 9.71
CA GLY A 50 -13.01 -5.92 10.45
C GLY A 50 -11.76 -5.09 10.76
N GLY A 51 -11.75 -3.79 10.45
CA GLY A 51 -10.62 -2.92 10.72
C GLY A 51 -10.39 -1.88 9.62
N LYS A 52 -9.15 -1.43 9.49
CA LYS A 52 -8.78 -0.44 8.47
C LYS A 52 -7.37 -0.63 7.93
N ILE A 53 -7.18 -0.11 6.73
CA ILE A 53 -5.88 0.03 6.08
C ILE A 53 -5.63 1.52 5.87
N GLU A 54 -4.46 2.02 6.26
CA GLU A 54 -4.08 3.42 6.06
C GLU A 54 -2.84 3.51 5.16
N LEU A 55 -2.97 4.34 4.12
CA LEU A 55 -1.88 4.72 3.23
C LEU A 55 -1.56 6.20 3.42
N LYS A 56 -0.32 6.50 3.78
CA LYS A 56 0.23 7.86 3.73
C LYS A 56 0.92 8.06 2.38
N CYS A 57 0.47 9.07 1.64
CA CYS A 57 0.92 9.35 0.29
C CYS A 57 1.55 10.74 0.19
N ALA A 58 2.67 10.81 -0.51
CA ALA A 58 3.38 12.03 -0.88
C ALA A 58 3.83 11.94 -2.35
N ALA A 59 4.30 13.05 -2.92
CA ALA A 59 4.63 13.13 -4.35
C ALA A 59 5.57 12.04 -4.86
N LYS A 60 6.53 11.60 -4.03
CA LYS A 60 7.56 10.63 -4.41
C LYS A 60 7.60 9.40 -3.49
N ARG A 61 6.63 9.26 -2.58
CA ARG A 61 6.63 8.19 -1.57
C ARG A 61 5.22 7.76 -1.21
N MET A 62 5.05 6.46 -1.00
CA MET A 62 3.84 5.88 -0.42
C MET A 62 4.22 4.94 0.73
N ALA A 63 3.45 5.03 1.80
CA ALA A 63 3.69 4.28 3.02
C ALA A 63 2.40 3.60 3.48
N VAL A 64 2.44 2.30 3.77
CA VAL A 64 1.41 1.62 4.56
C VAL A 64 1.71 1.87 6.03
N THR A 65 0.88 2.64 6.70
CA THR A 65 1.05 3.02 8.11
C THR A 65 0.22 2.16 9.05
N LEU A 66 -0.82 1.49 8.52
CA LEU A 66 -1.75 0.66 9.27
C LEU A 66 -2.32 -0.45 8.37
N TRP A 67 -2.44 -1.67 8.92
CA TRP A 67 -3.09 -2.81 8.26
C TRP A 67 -3.70 -3.74 9.32
N GLU A 68 -4.92 -3.43 9.75
CA GLU A 68 -5.65 -4.20 10.78
C GLU A 68 -6.57 -5.26 10.19
N VAL A 69 -6.68 -5.31 8.87
CA VAL A 69 -7.65 -6.15 8.18
C VAL A 69 -7.09 -7.56 7.98
N GLU A 70 -7.88 -8.57 8.36
CA GLU A 70 -7.57 -9.98 8.13
C GLU A 70 -7.88 -10.37 6.68
N LEU A 71 -6.82 -10.54 5.90
CA LEU A 71 -6.86 -10.99 4.50
C LEU A 71 -5.97 -12.23 4.33
N GLN A 72 -6.31 -13.05 3.35
CA GLN A 72 -5.50 -14.18 2.91
C GLN A 72 -4.27 -13.70 2.12
N ASP A 73 -3.22 -14.52 2.06
CA ASP A 73 -1.96 -14.18 1.37
C ASP A 73 -2.20 -13.73 -0.09
N GLN A 74 -3.11 -14.38 -0.82
CA GLN A 74 -3.44 -14.02 -2.21
C GLN A 74 -4.14 -12.65 -2.32
N GLU A 75 -5.01 -12.32 -1.36
CA GLU A 75 -5.74 -11.05 -1.32
C GLU A 75 -4.79 -9.89 -0.99
N ILE A 76 -3.88 -10.11 -0.03
CA ILE A 76 -2.78 -9.17 0.27
C ILE A 76 -1.93 -8.97 -0.98
N GLN A 77 -1.56 -10.06 -1.67
CA GLN A 77 -0.76 -10.01 -2.89
C GLN A 77 -1.41 -9.13 -3.97
N GLU A 78 -2.71 -9.33 -4.20
CA GLU A 78 -3.48 -8.61 -5.22
C GLU A 78 -3.55 -7.10 -4.92
N ILE A 79 -3.81 -6.71 -3.66
CA ILE A 79 -3.83 -5.31 -3.24
C ILE A 79 -2.44 -4.68 -3.40
N LEU A 80 -1.40 -5.35 -2.91
CA LEU A 80 -0.02 -4.85 -3.01
C LEU A 80 0.44 -4.75 -4.47
N LEU A 81 0.06 -5.68 -5.34
CA LEU A 81 0.35 -5.62 -6.77
C LEU A 81 -0.28 -4.38 -7.40
N ARG A 82 -1.52 -4.07 -7.03
CA ARG A 82 -2.21 -2.90 -7.55
C ARG A 82 -1.53 -1.60 -7.14
N ILE A 83 -1.11 -1.52 -5.88
CA ILE A 83 -0.29 -0.41 -5.38
C ILE A 83 1.04 -0.35 -6.15
N ALA A 84 1.74 -1.47 -6.27
CA ALA A 84 3.04 -1.54 -6.95
C ALA A 84 2.96 -1.12 -8.42
N PHE A 85 1.95 -1.55 -9.18
CA PHE A 85 1.76 -1.11 -10.56
C PHE A 85 1.53 0.39 -10.67
N PHE A 86 0.76 0.97 -9.74
CA PHE A 86 0.58 2.41 -9.69
C PHE A 86 1.90 3.12 -9.37
N LEU A 87 2.65 2.66 -8.37
CA LEU A 87 3.95 3.25 -8.03
C LEU A 87 4.94 3.19 -9.20
N ARG A 88 5.02 2.04 -9.90
CA ARG A 88 5.83 1.86 -11.11
C ARG A 88 5.47 2.89 -12.18
N ARG A 89 4.17 3.09 -12.46
CA ARG A 89 3.71 4.06 -13.47
C ARG A 89 4.06 5.51 -13.13
N ASN A 90 4.36 5.79 -11.86
CA ASN A 90 4.73 7.11 -11.37
C ASN A 90 6.20 7.16 -10.92
N GLU A 91 7.03 6.23 -11.40
CA GLU A 91 8.48 6.19 -11.15
C GLU A 91 8.88 6.11 -9.65
N ILE A 92 7.95 5.65 -8.79
CA ILE A 92 8.23 5.40 -7.38
C ILE A 92 8.74 3.97 -7.23
N GLN A 93 9.97 3.83 -6.74
CA GLN A 93 10.69 2.56 -6.71
C GLN A 93 10.38 1.68 -5.49
N VAL A 94 9.90 2.29 -4.42
CA VAL A 94 9.74 1.63 -3.12
C VAL A 94 8.36 1.93 -2.54
N LEU A 95 7.65 0.87 -2.12
CA LEU A 95 6.57 0.97 -1.16
C LEU A 95 7.15 0.78 0.24
N THR A 96 6.91 1.73 1.12
CA THR A 96 7.33 1.60 2.52
C THR A 96 6.19 1.04 3.37
N ILE A 97 6.50 0.18 4.33
CA ILE A 97 5.51 -0.41 5.24
C ILE A 97 6.05 -0.22 6.65
N ARG A 98 5.29 0.41 7.54
CA ARG A 98 5.69 0.57 8.93
C ARG A 98 5.78 -0.81 9.56
N LYS A 99 6.85 -1.12 10.30
CA LYS A 99 6.95 -2.34 11.09
C LYS A 99 6.45 -2.04 12.51
N SER A 100 5.20 -2.36 12.78
CA SER A 100 4.58 -2.16 14.09
C SER A 100 3.53 -3.24 14.38
N ALA A 101 2.88 -3.18 15.55
CA ALA A 101 1.83 -4.14 15.90
C ALA A 101 0.63 -4.04 14.96
N GLU A 102 0.31 -2.83 14.52
CA GLU A 102 -0.82 -2.50 13.64
C GLU A 102 -0.61 -2.91 12.18
N THR A 103 0.58 -3.37 11.82
CA THR A 103 0.92 -3.92 10.50
C THR A 103 1.47 -5.34 10.60
N LYS A 104 1.29 -6.00 11.75
CA LYS A 104 1.88 -7.31 12.04
C LYS A 104 1.50 -8.34 10.97
N LYS A 105 0.22 -8.43 10.60
CA LYS A 105 -0.25 -9.39 9.59
C LYS A 105 0.41 -9.17 8.23
N LEU A 106 0.47 -7.92 7.79
CA LEU A 106 1.15 -7.55 6.55
C LEU A 106 2.66 -7.86 6.63
N SER A 107 3.28 -7.59 7.79
CA SER A 107 4.70 -7.88 8.03
C SER A 107 4.99 -9.38 7.92
N GLU A 108 4.17 -10.23 8.55
CA GLU A 108 4.29 -11.69 8.47
C GLU A 108 4.15 -12.19 7.03
N TYR A 109 3.18 -11.65 6.28
CA TYR A 109 3.05 -11.93 4.85
C TYR A 109 4.32 -11.56 4.07
N LEU A 110 4.85 -10.35 4.29
CA LEU A 110 6.03 -9.85 3.60
C LEU A 110 7.28 -10.68 3.94
N GLU A 111 7.51 -11.00 5.20
CA GLU A 111 8.66 -11.82 5.64
C GLU A 111 8.60 -13.23 5.06
N LYS A 112 7.40 -13.84 5.02
CA LYS A 112 7.18 -15.16 4.43
C LYS A 112 7.36 -15.15 2.91
N ASN A 113 6.85 -14.13 2.24
CA ASN A 113 6.65 -14.14 0.78
C ASN A 113 7.59 -13.22 0.00
N CYS A 114 8.34 -12.31 0.62
CA CYS A 114 9.19 -11.32 -0.06
C CYS A 114 10.67 -11.46 0.37
N LYS A 115 11.49 -12.10 -0.45
CA LYS A 115 12.92 -12.35 -0.15
C LYS A 115 13.79 -11.09 -0.16
N THR A 116 13.36 -10.03 -0.83
CA THR A 116 14.14 -8.79 -1.02
C THR A 116 13.61 -7.62 -0.19
N LEU A 117 12.90 -7.93 0.89
CA LEU A 117 12.41 -6.95 1.85
C LEU A 117 13.60 -6.32 2.58
N LEU A 118 13.82 -5.01 2.38
CA LEU A 118 14.87 -4.29 3.09
C LEU A 118 14.31 -3.72 4.39
N LEU A 119 15.12 -3.77 5.45
CA LEU A 119 14.80 -3.13 6.73
C LEU A 119 15.48 -1.76 6.79
N ALA A 120 14.68 -0.71 6.94
CA ALA A 120 15.15 0.66 7.13
C ALA A 120 14.77 1.17 8.53
N SER A 121 15.65 1.95 9.14
CA SER A 121 15.36 2.66 10.39
C SER A 121 15.33 4.15 10.13
N TYR A 122 14.20 4.77 10.45
CA TYR A 122 14.01 6.21 10.35
C TYR A 122 13.77 6.75 11.77
N GLY A 123 14.87 6.95 12.51
CA GLY A 123 14.82 7.36 13.91
C GLY A 123 14.35 6.22 14.83
N LYS A 124 13.23 6.42 15.52
CA LYS A 124 12.66 5.40 16.44
C LYS A 124 11.80 4.36 15.72
N GLU A 125 11.48 4.59 14.45
CA GLU A 125 10.58 3.73 13.70
C GLU A 125 11.35 2.81 12.77
N ILE A 126 10.87 1.58 12.67
CA ILE A 126 11.39 0.56 11.76
C ILE A 126 10.41 0.42 10.61
N TRP A 127 10.94 0.34 9.41
CA TRP A 127 10.19 0.28 8.16
C TRP A 127 10.71 -0.85 7.29
N TYR A 128 9.79 -1.49 6.59
CA TYR A 128 10.11 -2.34 5.46
C TYR A 128 10.07 -1.52 4.17
N GLU A 129 11.04 -1.76 3.30
CA GLU A 129 11.08 -1.22 1.95
C GLU A 129 10.87 -2.36 0.96
N LEU A 130 9.71 -2.37 0.31
CA LEU A 130 9.37 -3.30 -0.75
C LEU A 130 9.73 -2.68 -2.10
N ARG A 131 10.73 -3.25 -2.76
CA ARG A 131 11.15 -2.83 -4.11
C ARG A 131 10.07 -3.18 -5.12
N VAL A 132 9.47 -2.16 -5.72
CA VAL A 132 8.28 -2.25 -6.58
C VAL A 132 8.50 -3.19 -7.77
N MET A 133 9.61 -3.02 -8.50
CA MET A 133 9.88 -3.83 -9.69
C MET A 133 10.14 -5.29 -9.37
N GLU A 134 10.92 -5.57 -8.32
CA GLU A 134 11.22 -6.94 -7.90
C GLU A 134 9.96 -7.67 -7.44
N TYR A 135 9.10 -6.98 -6.69
CA TYR A 135 7.82 -7.52 -6.25
C TYR A 135 6.89 -7.86 -7.42
N ILE A 136 6.74 -6.94 -8.38
CA ILE A 136 5.94 -7.17 -9.59
C ILE A 136 6.47 -8.38 -10.37
N CYS A 137 7.78 -8.41 -10.66
CA CYS A 137 8.37 -9.50 -11.42
C CYS A 137 8.15 -10.84 -10.71
N LYS A 138 8.39 -10.93 -9.41
CA LYS A 138 8.17 -12.18 -8.66
C LYS A 138 6.72 -12.66 -8.73
N ALA A 139 5.76 -11.76 -8.51
CA ALA A 139 4.35 -12.11 -8.52
C ALA A 139 3.85 -12.58 -9.90
N GLN A 140 4.47 -12.12 -10.99
CA GLN A 140 4.17 -12.61 -12.34
C GLN A 140 4.66 -14.04 -12.58
N HIS A 141 5.79 -14.44 -11.98
CA HIS A 141 6.34 -15.79 -12.10
C HIS A 141 5.65 -16.83 -11.20
N GLN A 142 4.80 -16.40 -10.26
CA GLN A 142 4.03 -17.30 -9.38
C GLN A 142 2.65 -17.65 -9.96
N ASN A 143 2.21 -16.99 -11.04
CA ASN A 143 0.93 -17.20 -11.70
C ASN A 143 1.08 -17.92 -13.06
N ILE A 144 2.21 -18.58 -13.31
CA ILE A 144 2.50 -19.45 -14.46
C ILE A 144 2.78 -20.86 -13.92
#